data_AF-A0A953DIG9-F1
#
_entry.id   AF-A0A953DIG9-F1
#
_cell.length_a   1.000
_cell.length_b   1.000
_cell.length_c   1.000
_cell.angle_alpha   90.00
_cell.angle_beta   90.00
_cell.angle_gamma   90.00
#
_symmetry.space_group_name_H-M   'P 1'
#
loop_
_entity.id
_entity.type
_entity.pdbx_description
1 polymer ?
#
loop_
_entity_poly.entity_id
_entity_poly.type
_entity_poly.pdbx_seq_one_letter_code
_entity_poly.pdbx_strand_id
1 'polypeptide(L)'
;MPKQFTDRKVVDAMPRGDGAEVEVIFFKPDLSDRNGFISDDDLEKEFELRGLKPSDPYSVAAVNEADAAFADEKPHGTHWKDSKGKWCFVAFDQWGGVESGVRVDRRDRGWRDYWWFAGLRK
;
A
#
# COMPACT_ATOMS: atom_id res chain seq x y z
N MET A 1 12.56 -14.69 5.24
CA MET A 1 12.43 -13.71 4.14
C MET A 1 11.02 -13.83 3.60
N PRO A 2 10.26 -12.73 3.46
CA PRO A 2 8.88 -12.78 3.00
C PRO A 2 8.81 -13.29 1.56
N LYS A 3 7.72 -13.99 1.23
CA LYS A 3 7.51 -14.55 -0.11
C LYS A 3 7.00 -13.46 -1.05
N GLN A 4 7.68 -13.27 -2.17
CA GLN A 4 7.43 -12.17 -3.10
C GLN A 4 6.56 -12.64 -4.29
N PHE A 5 5.43 -11.96 -4.50
CA PHE A 5 4.59 -12.13 -5.68
C PHE A 5 4.58 -10.83 -6.49
N THR A 6 5.36 -10.78 -7.59
CA THR A 6 5.59 -9.56 -8.38
C THR A 6 5.33 -9.73 -9.87
N ASP A 7 4.67 -8.74 -10.50
CA ASP A 7 4.79 -8.48 -11.95
C ASP A 7 6.00 -7.57 -12.21
N ARG A 8 6.97 -8.05 -13.00
CA ARG A 8 8.22 -7.31 -13.30
C ARG A 8 7.97 -5.93 -13.92
N LYS A 9 6.95 -5.77 -14.76
CA LYS A 9 6.61 -4.47 -15.36
C LYS A 9 6.03 -3.48 -14.34
N VAL A 10 5.45 -4.00 -13.25
CA VAL A 10 4.96 -3.18 -12.14
C VAL A 10 6.12 -2.75 -11.26
N VAL A 11 7.06 -3.67 -10.99
CA VAL A 11 8.28 -3.37 -10.24
C VAL A 11 9.11 -2.28 -10.92
N ASP A 12 9.31 -2.38 -12.24
CA ASP A 12 10.05 -1.38 -13.01
C ASP A 12 9.38 0.02 -13.02
N ALA A 13 8.08 0.08 -12.69
CA ALA A 13 7.29 1.32 -12.64
C ALA A 13 7.06 1.82 -11.20
N MET A 14 7.68 1.21 -10.18
CA MET A 14 7.53 1.64 -8.79
C MET A 14 8.12 3.05 -8.63
N PRO A 15 7.34 4.02 -8.10
CA PRO A 15 7.91 5.32 -7.77
C PRO A 15 8.92 5.13 -6.64
N ARG A 16 9.94 5.99 -6.63
CA ARG A 16 10.95 6.05 -5.58
C ARG A 16 11.04 7.49 -5.12
N GLY A 17 11.02 7.72 -3.80
CA GLY A 17 11.25 9.04 -3.23
C GLY A 17 12.68 9.53 -3.48
N ASP A 18 12.92 10.82 -3.23
CA ASP A 18 14.20 11.49 -3.48
C ASP A 18 15.32 11.09 -2.50
N GLY A 19 15.05 10.14 -1.59
CA GLY A 19 16.00 9.63 -0.59
C GLY A 19 16.07 10.42 0.71
N ALA A 20 15.21 11.43 0.89
CA ALA A 20 15.05 12.12 2.17
C ALA A 20 14.28 11.25 3.17
N GLU A 21 14.60 11.41 4.46
CA GLU A 21 13.82 10.79 5.54
C GLU A 21 12.43 11.43 5.58
N VAL A 22 11.39 10.60 5.53
CA VAL A 22 9.99 11.03 5.49
C VAL A 22 9.17 10.26 6.52
N GLU A 23 8.22 10.94 7.17
CA GLU A 23 7.27 10.28 8.07
C GLU A 23 6.17 9.59 7.25
N VAL A 24 6.11 8.26 7.34
CA VAL A 24 5.03 7.47 6.73
C VAL A 24 3.86 7.39 7.71
N ILE A 25 2.71 7.91 7.28
CA ILE A 25 1.47 7.93 8.07
C ILE A 25 0.56 6.80 7.58
N PHE A 26 0.16 5.93 8.48
CA PHE A 26 -0.79 4.86 8.20
C PHE A 26 -2.20 5.25 8.64
N PHE A 27 -3.18 5.07 7.75
CA PHE A 27 -4.59 5.22 8.09
C PHE A 27 -5.42 4.07 7.58
N LYS A 28 -6.58 3.87 8.21
CA LYS A 28 -7.58 2.88 7.81
C LYS A 28 -8.91 3.61 7.57
N PRO A 29 -9.43 3.66 6.33
CA PRO A 29 -10.71 4.30 6.07
C PRO A 29 -11.86 3.49 6.69
N ASP A 30 -12.90 4.18 7.14
CA ASP A 30 -14.14 3.52 7.56
C ASP A 30 -14.96 3.17 6.30
N LEU A 31 -15.21 1.88 6.11
CA LEU A 31 -15.91 1.34 4.95
C LEU A 31 -17.25 0.70 5.31
N SER A 32 -17.80 0.95 6.51
CA SER A 32 -19.08 0.40 6.96
C SER A 32 -20.19 0.63 5.93
N ASP A 33 -20.23 1.83 5.36
CA ASP A 33 -21.26 2.26 4.40
C ASP A 33 -20.93 1.87 2.94
N ARG A 34 -19.76 1.25 2.72
CA ARG A 34 -19.27 0.82 1.39
C ARG A 34 -19.16 -0.69 1.26
N ASN A 35 -19.92 -1.43 2.09
CA ASN A 35 -19.91 -2.90 2.10
C ASN A 35 -18.49 -3.48 2.31
N GLY A 36 -17.67 -2.80 3.11
CA GLY A 36 -16.31 -3.22 3.44
C GLY A 36 -15.31 -3.14 2.29
N PHE A 37 -15.57 -2.29 1.28
CA PHE A 37 -14.79 -2.26 0.05
C PHE A 37 -14.52 -0.83 -0.48
N ILE A 38 -13.32 -0.59 -1.02
CA ILE A 38 -12.94 0.71 -1.60
C ILE A 38 -12.13 0.54 -2.89
N SER A 39 -12.41 1.36 -3.90
CA SER A 39 -11.65 1.42 -5.15
C SER A 39 -10.37 2.25 -4.97
N ASP A 40 -9.37 2.07 -5.85
CA ASP A 40 -8.17 2.93 -5.82
C ASP A 40 -8.51 4.42 -6.07
N ASP A 41 -9.46 4.70 -6.96
CA ASP A 41 -9.90 6.08 -7.22
C ASP A 41 -10.61 6.72 -6.01
N ASP A 42 -11.35 5.93 -5.23
CA ASP A 42 -11.96 6.43 -3.98
C ASP A 42 -10.95 6.50 -2.84
N LEU A 43 -9.95 5.62 -2.82
CA LEU A 43 -8.87 5.65 -1.85
C LEU A 43 -8.00 6.92 -2.04
N GLU A 44 -7.76 7.37 -3.27
CA GLU A 44 -7.15 8.69 -3.52
C GLU A 44 -7.94 9.82 -2.86
N LYS A 45 -9.27 9.79 -2.90
CA LYS A 45 -10.10 10.79 -2.20
C LYS A 45 -9.89 10.71 -0.69
N GLU A 46 -9.71 9.52 -0.12
CA GLU A 46 -9.39 9.36 1.30
C GLU A 46 -8.01 9.93 1.66
N PHE A 47 -7.01 9.80 0.78
CA PHE A 47 -5.71 10.46 0.92
C PHE A 47 -5.86 11.99 0.90
N GLU A 48 -6.56 12.52 -0.11
CA GLU A 48 -6.83 13.95 -0.26
C GLU A 48 -7.55 14.56 0.94
N LEU A 49 -8.60 13.89 1.43
CA LEU A 49 -9.36 14.30 2.62
C LEU A 49 -8.49 14.42 3.88
N ARG A 50 -7.36 13.70 3.92
CA ARG A 50 -6.40 13.70 5.04
C ARG A 50 -5.20 14.59 4.78
N GLY A 51 -5.12 15.28 3.64
CA GLY A 51 -3.95 16.07 3.25
C GLY A 51 -2.71 15.20 2.99
N LEU A 52 -2.92 13.96 2.56
CA LEU A 52 -1.88 12.99 2.28
C LEU A 52 -1.79 12.72 0.77
N LYS A 53 -0.64 12.23 0.34
CA LYS A 53 -0.45 11.55 -0.94
C LYS A 53 -0.03 10.10 -0.68
N PRO A 54 -0.29 9.15 -1.59
CA PRO A 54 0.23 7.79 -1.44
C PRO A 54 1.75 7.78 -1.24
N SER A 55 2.21 6.95 -0.31
CA SER A 55 3.65 6.76 -0.08
C SER A 55 4.28 5.99 -1.23
N ASP A 56 5.57 6.20 -1.48
CA ASP A 56 6.28 5.39 -2.45
C ASP A 56 6.51 3.96 -1.89
N PRO A 57 6.49 2.92 -2.73
CA PRO A 57 6.66 1.54 -2.29
C PRO A 57 7.94 1.25 -1.50
N TYR A 58 9.02 2.00 -1.72
CA TYR A 58 10.28 1.79 -0.99
C TYR A 58 10.17 2.29 0.45
N SER A 59 9.54 3.45 0.67
CA SER A 59 9.22 3.94 2.00
C SER A 59 8.33 2.97 2.78
N VAL A 60 7.38 2.31 2.12
CA VAL A 60 6.54 1.26 2.76
C VAL A 60 7.35 0.00 3.08
N ALA A 61 8.25 -0.42 2.19
CA ALA A 61 9.14 -1.55 2.43
C ALA A 61 10.07 -1.31 3.62
N ALA A 62 10.61 -0.09 3.75
CA ALA A 62 11.50 0.29 4.86
C ALA A 62 10.85 0.15 6.24
N VAL A 63 9.52 0.34 6.35
CA VAL A 63 8.78 0.10 7.60
C VAL A 63 8.88 -1.37 8.03
N ASN A 64 8.75 -2.30 7.07
CA ASN A 64 8.86 -3.74 7.35
C ASN A 64 10.31 -4.20 7.56
N GLU A 65 11.28 -3.52 6.96
CA GLU A 65 12.70 -3.76 7.24
C GLU A 65 13.08 -3.33 8.66
N ALA A 66 12.51 -2.22 9.14
CA ALA A 66 12.69 -1.74 10.51
C ALA A 66 11.91 -2.56 11.54
N ASP A 67 10.69 -2.99 11.19
CA ASP A 67 9.83 -3.81 12.04
C ASP A 67 9.10 -4.87 11.20
N ALA A 68 9.66 -6.09 11.19
CA ALA A 68 9.12 -7.20 10.44
C ALA A 68 7.75 -7.69 10.93
N ALA A 69 7.36 -7.38 12.18
CA ALA A 69 6.07 -7.77 12.77
C ALA A 69 4.97 -6.75 12.47
N PHE A 70 5.30 -5.58 11.91
CA PHE A 70 4.33 -4.51 11.66
C PHE A 70 3.18 -4.97 10.76
N ALA A 71 3.47 -5.77 9.71
CA ALA A 71 2.46 -6.32 8.81
C ALA A 71 1.56 -7.39 9.45
N ASP A 72 2.00 -8.04 10.53
CA ASP A 72 1.21 -9.05 11.23
C ASP A 72 0.08 -8.38 12.04
N GLU A 73 0.35 -7.22 12.64
CA GLU A 73 -0.65 -6.43 13.38
C GLU A 73 -1.45 -5.49 12.48
N LYS A 74 -0.80 -4.93 11.44
CA LYS A 74 -1.37 -3.93 10.54
C LYS A 74 -1.05 -4.29 9.09
N PRO A 75 -1.83 -5.17 8.46
CA PRO A 75 -1.76 -5.39 7.02
C PRO A 75 -1.89 -4.06 6.28
N HIS A 76 -0.90 -3.69 5.48
CA HIS A 76 -0.80 -2.34 4.94
C HIS A 76 -0.25 -2.30 3.51
N GLY A 77 -0.52 -1.19 2.82
CA GLY A 77 -0.03 -0.99 1.46
C GLY A 77 -0.05 0.46 0.99
N THR A 78 0.35 0.63 -0.26
CA THR A 78 0.22 1.89 -1.02
C THR A 78 -0.09 1.55 -2.48
N HIS A 79 -0.50 2.55 -3.24
CA HIS A 79 -0.81 2.42 -4.65
C HIS A 79 -0.23 3.56 -5.48
N TRP A 80 -0.13 3.34 -6.78
CA TRP A 80 0.32 4.34 -7.75
C TRP A 80 -0.24 4.03 -9.14
N LYS A 81 -0.20 5.01 -10.04
CA LYS A 81 -0.47 4.79 -11.46
C LYS A 81 0.82 4.47 -12.20
N ASP A 82 0.81 3.44 -13.04
CA ASP A 82 1.90 3.18 -13.99
C ASP A 82 1.92 4.20 -15.14
N SER A 83 2.92 4.09 -16.03
CA SER A 83 3.06 4.96 -17.21
C SER A 83 1.88 4.94 -18.18
N LYS A 84 0.96 3.98 -18.04
CA LYS A 84 -0.27 3.86 -18.84
C LYS A 84 -1.50 4.33 -18.06
N GLY A 85 -1.31 4.94 -16.87
CA GLY A 85 -2.38 5.39 -16.00
C GLY A 85 -3.11 4.26 -15.28
N LYS A 86 -2.58 3.02 -15.27
CA LYS A 86 -3.22 1.89 -14.59
C LYS A 86 -2.80 1.80 -13.14
N TRP A 87 -3.76 1.51 -12.27
CA TRP A 87 -3.51 1.29 -10.85
C TRP A 87 -2.61 0.07 -10.61
N CYS A 88 -1.59 0.30 -9.81
CA CYS A 88 -0.60 -0.64 -9.31
C CYS A 88 -0.53 -0.48 -7.79
N PHE A 89 -0.12 -1.54 -7.09
CA PHE A 89 -0.01 -1.50 -5.65
C PHE A 89 1.12 -2.35 -5.11
N VAL A 90 1.51 -2.05 -3.88
CA VAL A 90 2.25 -2.96 -3.01
C VAL A 90 1.47 -3.13 -1.71
N ALA A 91 1.39 -4.37 -1.24
CA ALA A 91 0.74 -4.71 0.01
C ALA A 91 1.58 -5.73 0.78
N PHE A 92 1.61 -5.55 2.09
CA PHE A 92 2.28 -6.39 3.07
C PHE A 92 1.22 -6.93 4.01
N ASP A 93 1.05 -8.25 4.02
CA ASP A 93 0.14 -8.94 4.93
C ASP A 93 0.69 -10.30 5.34
N GLN A 94 0.12 -10.85 6.40
CA GLN A 94 0.36 -12.23 6.80
C GLN A 94 -0.75 -13.12 6.25
N TRP A 95 -0.39 -14.10 5.43
CA TRP A 95 -1.35 -15.07 4.93
C TRP A 95 -1.45 -16.26 5.89
N GLY A 96 -2.59 -16.42 6.56
CA GLY A 96 -2.91 -17.60 7.38
C GLY A 96 -2.09 -17.77 8.67
N GLY A 97 -1.44 -16.72 9.18
CA GLY A 97 -0.71 -16.77 10.46
C GLY A 97 0.65 -17.49 10.41
N VAL A 98 1.16 -17.80 9.21
CA VAL A 98 2.40 -18.58 9.04
C VAL A 98 3.41 -17.94 8.09
N GLU A 99 2.98 -17.10 7.14
CA GLU A 99 3.89 -16.48 6.16
C GLU A 99 3.57 -14.99 5.98
N SER A 100 4.57 -14.13 6.19
CA SER A 100 4.55 -12.73 5.75
C SER A 100 4.76 -12.67 4.23
N GLY A 101 3.79 -12.10 3.52
CA GLY A 101 3.78 -11.97 2.07
C GLY A 101 3.98 -10.53 1.61
N VAL A 102 4.66 -10.36 0.48
CA VAL A 102 4.67 -9.08 -0.26
C VAL A 102 4.00 -9.31 -1.60
N ARG A 103 2.94 -8.53 -1.85
CA ARG A 103 2.23 -8.56 -3.12
C ARG A 103 2.45 -7.26 -3.86
N VAL A 104 2.98 -7.36 -5.08
CA VAL A 104 3.16 -6.24 -6.02
C VAL A 104 2.49 -6.61 -7.34
N ASP A 105 1.36 -5.99 -7.64
CA ASP A 105 0.51 -6.43 -8.74
C ASP A 105 -0.30 -5.25 -9.32
N ARG A 106 -0.97 -5.50 -10.46
CA ARG A 106 -2.03 -4.62 -10.96
C ARG A 106 -3.36 -5.19 -10.50
N ARG A 107 -4.13 -4.43 -9.70
CA ARG A 107 -5.51 -4.81 -9.36
C ARG A 107 -6.49 -3.88 -10.04
N ASP A 108 -7.61 -4.45 -10.48
CA ASP A 108 -8.81 -3.74 -10.89
C ASP A 108 -9.95 -3.88 -9.86
N ARG A 109 -9.75 -4.71 -8.84
CA ARG A 109 -10.84 -5.08 -7.93
C ARG A 109 -11.00 -4.12 -6.77
N GLY A 110 -9.97 -3.43 -6.29
CA GLY A 110 -9.93 -2.57 -5.09
C GLY A 110 -9.48 -3.27 -3.79
N TRP A 111 -9.82 -2.70 -2.63
CA TRP A 111 -9.33 -3.06 -1.30
C TRP A 111 -10.45 -3.38 -0.31
N ARG A 112 -10.18 -4.33 0.59
CA ARG A 112 -11.07 -4.68 1.70
C ARG A 112 -10.82 -3.78 2.92
N ASP A 113 -11.79 -3.71 3.79
CA ASP A 113 -11.78 -2.91 5.03
C ASP A 113 -10.68 -3.22 6.03
N TYR A 114 -10.00 -4.36 5.98
CA TYR A 114 -8.92 -4.68 6.92
C TYR A 114 -7.58 -4.00 6.59
N TRP A 115 -7.44 -3.39 5.42
CA TRP A 115 -6.19 -2.78 4.97
C TRP A 115 -5.93 -1.40 5.57
N TRP A 116 -4.67 -1.17 5.95
CA TRP A 116 -4.12 0.14 6.24
C TRP A 116 -3.39 0.69 5.02
N PHE A 117 -3.36 2.01 4.88
CA PHE A 117 -2.76 2.68 3.74
C PHE A 117 -1.68 3.67 4.18
N ALA A 118 -0.52 3.54 3.57
CA ALA A 118 0.66 4.36 3.82
C ALA A 118 0.60 5.64 2.98
N GLY A 119 0.63 6.80 3.64
CA GLY A 119 0.66 8.11 3.03
C GLY A 119 1.78 8.99 3.55
N LEU A 120 2.11 10.01 2.77
CA LEU A 120 3.03 11.08 3.12
C LEU A 120 2.27 12.40 3.19
N ARG A 121 2.64 13.29 4.11
CA ARG A 121 2.09 14.66 4.12
C ARG A 121 2.42 15.38 2.82
N LYS A 122 1.45 16.17 2.36
CA LYS A 122 1.62 17.09 1.22
C LYS A 122 2.43 18.32 1.61
#